data_AF-A0A350BDD3-F1
#
_entry.id   AF-A0A350BDD3-F1
#
_cell.length_a   1.000
_cell.length_b   1.000
_cell.length_c   1.000
_cell.angle_alpha   90.00
_cell.angle_beta   90.00
_cell.angle_gamma   90.00
#
_symmetry.space_group_name_H-M   'P 1'
#
loop_
_entity.id
_entity.type
_entity.pdbx_description
1 polymer ?
#
loop_
_entity_poly.entity_id
_entity_poly.type
_entity_poly.pdbx_seq_one_letter_code
_entity_poly.pdbx_strand_id
1 'polypeptide(L)'
;MNEVQKTGDVTYLIVALLPLIEAAVMRILDDSVVFEKETIIEEAHHDVIAEVPATITPQAEASVLPATTNKPLTIDERMALPSIPITLDEVDASRIEEHLMETNPALKRGEAYFYARHCTIGKFYTISQFKKTLGCAYETARTSMDHLAQLGYYRKEHYKNKFIYTPVGRK
;
A
#
# COMPACT_ATOMS: atom_id res chain seq x y z
N MET A 1 26.25 -31.20 -22.89
CA MET A 1 27.43 -30.35 -23.20
C MET A 1 27.96 -30.55 -24.62
N ASN A 2 28.14 -31.79 -25.11
CA ASN A 2 28.85 -32.11 -26.36
C ASN A 2 28.27 -31.56 -27.70
N GLU A 3 27.12 -30.89 -27.70
CA GLU A 3 26.49 -30.36 -28.92
C GLU A 3 26.63 -28.84 -29.05
N VAL A 4 26.55 -28.10 -27.94
CA VAL A 4 26.81 -26.64 -27.87
C VAL A 4 28.15 -26.29 -28.54
N GLN A 5 29.18 -27.11 -28.28
CA GLN A 5 30.53 -26.93 -28.84
C GLN A 5 30.68 -27.36 -30.30
N LYS A 6 29.68 -28.02 -30.91
CA LYS A 6 29.72 -28.47 -32.31
C LYS A 6 29.03 -27.50 -33.27
N THR A 7 27.94 -26.88 -32.85
CA THR A 7 27.13 -25.99 -33.70
C THR A 7 27.29 -24.51 -33.36
N GLY A 8 27.76 -24.16 -32.16
CA GLY A 8 27.78 -22.78 -31.68
C GLY A 8 26.38 -22.19 -31.44
N ASP A 9 25.34 -23.02 -31.49
CA ASP A 9 23.95 -22.59 -31.39
C ASP A 9 23.57 -22.28 -29.93
N VAL A 10 23.22 -21.02 -29.70
CA VAL A 10 22.84 -20.46 -28.40
C VAL A 10 21.55 -21.11 -27.87
N THR A 11 20.71 -21.69 -28.73
CA THR A 11 19.49 -22.42 -28.34
C THR A 11 19.78 -23.51 -27.31
N TYR A 12 20.85 -24.29 -27.49
CA TYR A 12 21.24 -25.35 -26.55
C TYR A 12 21.75 -24.79 -25.21
N LEU A 13 22.30 -23.57 -25.20
CA LEU A 13 22.71 -22.87 -23.98
C LEU A 13 21.49 -22.30 -23.24
N ILE A 14 20.50 -21.77 -23.95
CA ILE A 14 19.22 -21.31 -23.37
C ILE A 14 18.46 -22.51 -22.76
N VAL A 15 18.38 -23.63 -23.48
CA VAL A 15 17.76 -24.88 -22.98
C VAL A 15 18.49 -25.43 -21.74
N ALA A 16 19.80 -25.24 -21.62
CA ALA A 16 20.55 -25.61 -20.42
C ALA A 16 20.35 -24.64 -19.23
N LEU A 17 20.04 -23.37 -19.49
CA LEU A 17 19.79 -22.35 -18.46
C LEU A 17 18.34 -22.33 -17.95
N LEU A 18 17.35 -22.67 -18.79
CA LEU A 18 15.93 -22.70 -18.44
C LEU A 18 15.63 -23.43 -17.11
N PRO A 19 16.05 -24.69 -16.86
CA PRO A 19 15.76 -25.38 -15.60
C PRO A 19 16.47 -24.77 -14.38
N LEU A 20 17.58 -24.04 -14.59
CA LEU A 20 18.27 -23.32 -13.52
C LEU A 20 17.47 -22.07 -13.09
N ILE A 21 16.88 -21.37 -14.06
CA ILE A 21 16.01 -20.21 -13.85
C ILE A 21 14.68 -20.65 -13.22
N GLU A 22 14.08 -21.73 -13.72
CA GLU A 22 12.86 -22.35 -13.17
C GLU A 22 13.04 -22.70 -11.68
N ALA A 23 14.13 -23.39 -11.33
CA ALA A 23 14.45 -23.72 -9.93
C ALA A 23 14.68 -22.48 -9.04
N ALA A 24 15.17 -21.36 -9.60
CA ALA A 24 15.32 -20.11 -8.87
C ALA A 24 13.96 -19.41 -8.64
N VAL A 25 13.10 -19.37 -9.67
CA VAL A 25 11.76 -18.76 -9.60
C VAL A 25 10.86 -19.52 -8.62
N MET A 26 10.86 -20.86 -8.66
CA MET A 26 10.08 -21.68 -7.73
C MET A 26 10.46 -21.42 -6.27
N ARG A 27 11.76 -21.27 -5.96
CA ARG A 27 12.22 -20.95 -4.61
C ARG A 27 11.77 -19.57 -4.12
N ILE A 28 11.84 -18.55 -4.98
CA ILE A 28 11.35 -17.20 -4.66
C ILE A 28 9.83 -17.23 -4.40
N LEU A 29 9.08 -18.06 -5.13
CA LEU A 29 7.65 -18.24 -4.93
C LEU A 29 7.34 -18.95 -3.59
N ASP A 30 8.05 -20.03 -3.27
CA ASP A 30 7.94 -20.74 -1.99
C ASP A 30 8.28 -19.83 -0.80
N ASP A 31 9.40 -19.10 -0.86
CA ASP A 31 9.82 -18.14 0.17
C ASP A 31 8.75 -17.04 0.38
N SER A 32 8.09 -16.60 -0.69
CA SER A 32 6.99 -15.62 -0.63
C SER A 32 5.75 -16.18 0.06
N VAL A 33 5.38 -17.43 -0.26
CA VAL A 33 4.23 -18.12 0.35
C VAL A 33 4.47 -18.47 1.82
N VAL A 34 5.73 -18.69 2.23
CA VAL A 34 6.10 -18.83 3.64
C VAL A 34 5.92 -17.51 4.37
N PHE A 35 6.40 -16.39 3.81
CA PHE A 35 6.26 -15.06 4.40
C PHE A 35 4.79 -14.66 4.61
N GLU A 36 3.91 -14.90 3.62
CA GLU A 36 2.47 -14.67 3.78
C GLU A 36 1.88 -15.50 4.93
N LYS A 37 2.23 -16.79 5.03
CA LYS A 37 1.74 -17.68 6.10
C LYS A 37 2.18 -17.22 7.49
N GLU A 38 3.41 -16.75 7.65
CA GLU A 38 3.87 -16.19 8.94
C GLU A 38 3.05 -14.95 9.32
N THR A 39 2.76 -14.04 8.38
CA THR A 39 1.92 -12.86 8.67
C THR A 39 0.48 -13.22 9.03
N ILE A 40 -0.13 -14.20 8.36
CA ILE A 40 -1.50 -14.65 8.63
C ILE A 40 -1.60 -15.31 10.03
N ILE A 41 -0.54 -15.98 10.50
CA ILE A 41 -0.52 -16.59 11.84
C ILE A 41 -0.42 -15.51 12.95
N GLU A 42 0.28 -14.39 12.72
CA GLU A 42 0.26 -13.26 13.67
C GLU A 42 -1.12 -12.58 13.75
N GLU A 43 -1.85 -12.48 12.63
CA GLU A 43 -3.19 -11.88 12.59
C GLU A 43 -4.27 -12.81 13.19
N ALA A 44 -4.25 -14.11 12.86
CA ALA A 44 -5.26 -15.08 13.33
C ALA A 44 -5.35 -15.23 14.86
N HIS A 45 -4.30 -14.84 15.60
CA HIS A 45 -4.31 -14.82 17.07
C HIS A 45 -5.02 -13.60 17.70
N HIS A 46 -5.59 -12.68 16.91
CA HIS A 46 -6.20 -11.43 17.41
C HIS A 46 -7.74 -11.41 17.49
N ASP A 47 -8.44 -12.15 16.62
CA ASP A 47 -9.86 -11.88 16.31
C ASP A 47 -10.90 -12.72 17.08
N VAL A 48 -10.51 -13.31 18.22
CA VAL A 48 -11.44 -14.03 19.11
C VAL A 48 -11.76 -13.17 20.34
N ILE A 49 -12.90 -12.46 20.26
CA ILE A 49 -13.71 -11.71 21.26
C ILE A 49 -14.21 -10.43 20.54
N ALA A 50 -15.32 -10.44 19.79
CA ALA A 50 -16.74 -10.67 20.13
C ALA A 50 -17.56 -9.37 20.36
N GLU A 51 -18.44 -9.09 19.40
CA GLU A 51 -19.80 -8.52 19.51
C GLU A 51 -20.05 -7.15 20.19
N VAL A 52 -20.30 -6.13 19.35
CA VAL A 52 -21.61 -5.44 19.16
C VAL A 52 -22.47 -5.25 20.43
N PRO A 53 -22.80 -4.00 20.86
CA PRO A 53 -23.89 -3.28 20.18
C PRO A 53 -23.75 -1.74 20.05
N ALA A 54 -24.68 -1.16 19.29
CA ALA A 54 -24.73 0.26 18.92
C ALA A 54 -25.52 1.17 19.89
N THR A 55 -25.38 2.49 19.70
CA THR A 55 -26.32 3.52 20.18
C THR A 55 -26.32 4.69 19.18
N ILE A 56 -27.47 5.36 19.00
CA ILE A 56 -27.79 6.26 17.87
C ILE A 56 -28.24 7.65 18.42
N THR A 57 -28.70 8.55 17.53
CA THR A 57 -29.60 9.73 17.72
C THR A 57 -28.92 11.12 17.88
N PRO A 58 -29.58 12.26 17.50
CA PRO A 58 -29.17 12.96 16.25
C PRO A 58 -29.21 14.52 16.26
N GLN A 59 -28.77 15.15 15.15
CA GLN A 59 -29.26 16.41 14.52
C GLN A 59 -28.45 16.64 13.22
N ALA A 60 -28.93 17.06 12.03
CA ALA A 60 -30.00 17.97 11.58
C ALA A 60 -29.70 19.47 11.87
N GLU A 61 -29.59 20.40 10.92
CA GLU A 61 -29.83 20.43 9.45
C GLU A 61 -29.02 21.62 8.83
N ALA A 62 -28.83 21.90 7.53
CA ALA A 62 -29.21 21.33 6.21
C ALA A 62 -28.03 21.62 5.20
N SER A 63 -28.08 21.90 3.88
CA SER A 63 -29.15 22.09 2.86
C SER A 63 -28.62 21.99 1.40
N VAL A 64 -29.45 21.43 0.50
CA VAL A 64 -29.53 21.41 -1.00
C VAL A 64 -28.32 21.40 -1.98
N LEU A 65 -28.61 20.79 -3.13
CA LEU A 65 -27.81 20.42 -4.33
C LEU A 65 -28.04 21.44 -5.50
N PRO A 66 -27.43 21.36 -6.73
CA PRO A 66 -27.09 20.12 -7.48
C PRO A 66 -25.89 20.08 -8.47
N ALA A 67 -25.59 18.84 -8.90
CA ALA A 67 -25.20 18.31 -10.24
C ALA A 67 -24.44 19.19 -11.28
N THR A 68 -23.54 18.68 -12.14
CA THR A 68 -23.21 17.29 -12.58
C THR A 68 -21.76 17.25 -13.09
N THR A 69 -21.06 16.11 -13.13
CA THR A 69 -21.02 15.23 -14.32
C THR A 69 -20.42 13.87 -13.95
N ASN A 70 -21.05 12.78 -14.37
CA ASN A 70 -20.62 11.42 -14.04
C ASN A 70 -19.65 10.85 -15.09
N LYS A 71 -18.66 10.08 -14.65
CA LYS A 71 -18.05 9.04 -15.48
C LYS A 71 -18.00 7.74 -14.67
N PRO A 72 -18.88 6.75 -14.94
CA PRO A 72 -18.88 5.50 -14.19
C PRO A 72 -17.66 4.67 -14.60
N LEU A 73 -16.89 4.22 -13.61
CA LEU A 73 -15.97 3.09 -13.78
C LEU A 73 -16.76 1.83 -13.44
N THR A 74 -16.88 0.93 -14.42
CA THR A 74 -17.62 -0.32 -14.30
C THR A 74 -16.88 -1.30 -13.39
N ILE A 75 -17.58 -1.82 -12.40
CA ILE A 75 -17.10 -2.91 -11.55
C ILE A 75 -17.68 -4.21 -12.13
N ASP A 76 -16.87 -4.98 -12.84
CA ASP A 76 -17.27 -6.29 -13.37
C ASP A 76 -17.20 -7.37 -12.27
N GLU A 77 -18.33 -7.68 -11.66
CA GLU A 77 -18.47 -8.68 -10.58
C GLU A 77 -18.34 -10.14 -11.07
N ARG A 78 -17.23 -10.50 -11.77
CA ARG A 78 -16.99 -11.86 -12.30
C ARG A 78 -15.55 -12.40 -12.17
N MET A 79 -14.81 -12.00 -11.14
CA MET A 79 -13.60 -12.71 -10.71
C MET A 79 -13.54 -12.93 -9.20
N ALA A 80 -13.30 -14.19 -8.81
CA ALA A 80 -12.77 -14.48 -7.48
C ALA A 80 -11.30 -14.03 -7.45
N LEU A 81 -10.94 -13.19 -6.47
CA LEU A 81 -9.70 -12.38 -6.41
C LEU A 81 -9.62 -11.26 -7.47
N PRO A 82 -10.21 -10.07 -7.20
CA PRO A 82 -10.07 -8.90 -8.05
C PRO A 82 -8.70 -8.22 -7.85
N SER A 83 -7.76 -8.53 -8.74
CA SER A 83 -6.59 -7.72 -9.13
C SER A 83 -5.93 -6.84 -8.04
N ILE A 84 -4.97 -7.40 -7.31
CA ILE A 84 -3.86 -6.62 -6.74
C ILE A 84 -2.80 -6.55 -7.86
N PRO A 85 -2.68 -5.40 -8.54
CA PRO A 85 -1.85 -4.34 -7.97
C PRO A 85 -2.41 -2.93 -8.16
N ILE A 86 -2.60 -2.20 -7.05
CA ILE A 86 -2.53 -0.73 -7.05
C ILE A 86 -1.05 -0.34 -6.86
N THR A 87 -0.20 -0.76 -7.80
CA THR A 87 1.09 -0.11 -8.03
C THR A 87 0.79 1.17 -8.78
N LEU A 88 0.58 2.26 -8.03
CA LEU A 88 0.62 3.59 -8.59
C LEU A 88 1.99 3.76 -9.27
N ASP A 89 2.02 4.11 -10.55
CA ASP A 89 3.27 4.23 -11.31
C ASP A 89 4.19 5.25 -10.62
N GLU A 90 5.51 5.04 -10.66
CA GLU A 90 6.47 5.95 -10.02
C GLU A 90 6.37 7.37 -10.60
N VAL A 91 5.94 7.47 -11.87
CA VAL A 91 5.62 8.73 -12.56
C VAL A 91 4.40 9.42 -11.93
N ASP A 92 3.29 8.71 -11.74
CA ASP A 92 2.06 9.24 -11.14
C ASP A 92 2.25 9.58 -9.66
N ALA A 93 2.97 8.74 -8.91
CA ALA A 93 3.33 9.01 -7.52
C ALA A 93 4.20 10.29 -7.39
N SER A 94 5.14 10.50 -8.32
CA SER A 94 5.98 11.71 -8.31
C SER A 94 5.17 12.95 -8.70
N ARG A 95 4.25 12.85 -9.66
CA ARG A 95 3.33 13.93 -10.03
C ARG A 95 2.38 14.33 -8.89
N ILE A 96 1.94 13.34 -8.10
CA ILE A 96 1.13 13.59 -6.90
C ILE A 96 1.98 14.23 -5.79
N GLU A 97 3.24 13.83 -5.59
CA GLU A 97 4.19 14.49 -4.66
C GLU A 97 4.35 15.99 -4.98
N GLU A 98 4.58 16.33 -6.26
CA GLU A 98 4.71 17.72 -6.72
C GLU A 98 3.41 18.52 -6.49
N HIS A 99 2.26 18.00 -6.95
CA HIS A 99 0.98 18.69 -6.81
C HIS A 99 0.57 18.91 -5.33
N LEU A 100 0.95 18.00 -4.42
CA LEU A 100 0.71 18.16 -2.98
C LEU A 100 1.56 19.28 -2.37
N MET A 101 2.80 19.44 -2.84
CA MET A 101 3.69 20.54 -2.42
C MET A 101 3.24 21.90 -2.99
N GLU A 102 2.72 21.94 -4.22
CA GLU A 102 2.12 23.15 -4.80
C GLU A 102 0.84 23.57 -4.05
N THR A 103 -0.03 22.60 -3.75
CA THR A 103 -1.35 22.86 -3.15
C THR A 103 -1.27 23.20 -1.66
N ASN A 104 -0.25 22.69 -0.95
CA ASN A 104 -0.11 22.87 0.50
C ASN A 104 1.35 23.21 0.90
N PRO A 105 1.73 24.50 0.94
CA PRO A 105 3.10 24.91 1.26
C PRO A 105 3.53 24.66 2.71
N ALA A 106 2.65 24.17 3.58
CA ALA A 106 3.02 23.71 4.92
C ALA A 106 3.55 22.25 4.92
N LEU A 107 3.20 21.44 3.92
CA LEU A 107 3.53 20.02 3.86
C LEU A 107 5.01 19.81 3.51
N LYS A 108 5.73 18.97 4.27
CA LYS A 108 7.14 18.69 4.00
C LYS A 108 7.28 17.73 2.82
N ARG A 109 8.35 17.87 2.02
CA ARG A 109 8.62 16.96 0.89
C ARG A 109 8.65 15.48 1.29
N GLY A 110 9.25 15.13 2.43
CA GLY A 110 9.25 13.74 2.92
C GLY A 110 7.84 13.22 3.29
N GLU A 111 6.96 14.09 3.77
CA GLU A 111 5.56 13.77 4.09
C GLU A 111 4.76 13.54 2.80
N ALA A 112 4.96 14.39 1.78
CA ALA A 112 4.37 14.22 0.45
C ALA A 112 4.89 12.95 -0.28
N TYR A 113 6.21 12.73 -0.25
CA TYR A 113 6.88 11.56 -0.83
C TYR A 113 6.32 10.25 -0.27
N PHE A 114 6.12 10.20 1.06
CA PHE A 114 5.51 9.05 1.72
C PHE A 114 4.05 8.90 1.33
N TYR A 115 3.23 9.96 1.49
CA TYR A 115 1.80 9.93 1.21
C TYR A 115 1.51 9.47 -0.22
N ALA A 116 2.16 10.06 -1.23
CA ALA A 116 1.92 9.71 -2.64
C ALA A 116 2.14 8.23 -2.94
N ARG A 117 3.12 7.59 -2.28
CA ARG A 117 3.44 6.15 -2.42
C ARG A 117 2.65 5.24 -1.46
N HIS A 118 1.97 5.81 -0.46
CA HIS A 118 1.27 5.09 0.62
C HIS A 118 -0.18 5.59 0.81
N CYS A 119 -0.85 5.97 -0.28
CA CYS A 119 -2.24 6.43 -0.29
C CYS A 119 -3.25 5.31 -0.64
N THR A 120 -2.89 4.03 -0.44
CA THR A 120 -3.84 2.93 -0.71
C THR A 120 -4.88 2.84 0.41
N ILE A 121 -6.12 3.19 0.08
CA ILE A 121 -7.28 3.12 0.97
C ILE A 121 -7.41 1.71 1.59
N GLY A 122 -7.71 1.64 2.88
CA GLY A 122 -7.86 0.38 3.62
C GLY A 122 -6.56 -0.22 4.15
N LYS A 123 -5.38 0.34 3.83
CA LYS A 123 -4.12 -0.06 4.49
C LYS A 123 -3.81 0.82 5.71
N PHE A 124 -3.17 0.20 6.70
CA PHE A 124 -2.81 0.80 7.97
C PHE A 124 -1.31 1.05 8.05
N TYR A 125 -0.91 2.30 8.33
CA TYR A 125 0.50 2.68 8.38
C TYR A 125 0.99 2.95 9.80
N THR A 126 2.27 2.71 10.06
CA THR A 126 2.90 2.91 11.38
C THR A 126 4.16 3.75 11.29
N ILE A 127 4.52 4.40 12.41
CA ILE A 127 5.75 5.22 12.55
C ILE A 127 6.99 4.41 12.13
N SER A 128 7.01 3.10 12.43
CA SER A 128 8.09 2.19 12.06
C SER A 128 8.24 1.98 10.55
N GLN A 129 7.16 2.03 9.77
CA GLN A 129 7.22 1.93 8.30
C GLN A 129 7.73 3.23 7.69
N PHE A 130 7.21 4.39 8.13
CA PHE A 130 7.71 5.72 7.74
C PHE A 130 9.22 5.85 7.99
N LYS A 131 9.68 5.36 9.16
CA LYS A 131 11.10 5.30 9.51
C LYS A 131 11.91 4.45 8.52
N LYS A 132 11.40 3.29 8.10
CA LYS A 132 12.06 2.40 7.13
C LYS A 132 12.14 3.02 5.73
N THR A 133 11.07 3.65 5.25
CA THR A 133 11.01 4.22 3.88
C THR A 133 11.83 5.50 3.71
N LEU A 134 11.93 6.34 4.74
CA LEU A 134 12.65 7.62 4.68
C LEU A 134 14.00 7.62 5.42
N GLY A 135 14.42 6.50 6.00
CA GLY A 135 15.70 6.36 6.71
C GLY A 135 15.90 7.26 7.93
N CYS A 136 14.82 7.83 8.48
CA CYS A 136 14.88 8.94 9.44
C CYS A 136 14.94 8.49 10.93
N ALA A 137 15.16 9.45 11.84
CA ALA A 137 15.10 9.22 13.28
C ALA A 137 13.65 9.05 13.77
N TYR A 138 13.45 8.37 14.90
CA TYR A 138 12.11 8.04 15.41
C TYR A 138 11.25 9.29 15.71
N GLU A 139 11.80 10.31 16.38
CA GLU A 139 11.07 11.56 16.63
C GLU A 139 10.76 12.33 15.34
N THR A 140 11.63 12.26 14.32
CA THR A 140 11.36 12.82 12.99
C THR A 140 10.19 12.10 12.32
N ALA A 141 10.17 10.76 12.35
CA ALA A 141 9.07 9.96 11.82
C ALA A 141 7.74 10.24 12.55
N ARG A 142 7.78 10.28 13.88
CA ARG A 142 6.64 10.58 14.76
C ARG A 142 6.05 11.97 14.50
N THR A 143 6.88 13.00 14.51
CA THR A 143 6.44 14.38 14.27
C THR A 143 5.92 14.59 12.85
N SER A 144 6.50 13.92 11.86
CA SER A 144 6.03 13.99 10.46
C SER A 144 4.68 13.28 10.28
N MET A 145 4.48 12.11 10.89
CA MET A 145 3.19 11.39 10.89
C MET A 145 2.11 12.14 11.67
N ASP A 146 2.44 12.75 12.81
CA ASP A 146 1.48 13.57 13.57
C ASP A 146 1.12 14.87 12.84
N HIS A 147 2.05 15.47 12.09
CA HIS A 147 1.78 16.62 11.22
C HIS A 147 0.88 16.25 10.04
N LEU A 148 1.14 15.12 9.38
CA LEU A 148 0.28 14.54 8.33
C LEU A 148 -1.15 14.25 8.83
N ALA A 149 -1.31 13.86 10.09
CA ALA A 149 -2.61 13.68 10.72
C ALA A 149 -3.30 15.01 11.07
N GLN A 150 -2.56 16.02 11.56
CA GLN A 150 -3.07 17.38 11.80
C GLN A 150 -3.57 18.05 10.51
N LEU A 151 -2.88 17.82 9.39
CA LEU A 151 -3.29 18.27 8.06
C LEU A 151 -4.47 17.47 7.49
N GLY A 152 -4.95 16.42 8.17
CA GLY A 152 -6.11 15.62 7.74
C GLY A 152 -5.86 14.78 6.47
N TYR A 153 -4.61 14.37 6.22
CA TYR A 153 -4.29 13.35 5.21
C TYR A 153 -4.40 11.93 5.79
N TYR A 154 -4.15 11.78 7.09
CA TYR A 154 -4.31 10.51 7.82
C TYR A 154 -5.20 10.68 9.04
N ARG A 155 -5.98 9.65 9.36
CA ARG A 155 -6.65 9.46 10.65
C ARG A 155 -5.66 8.75 11.58
N LYS A 156 -5.30 9.40 12.70
CA LYS A 156 -4.48 8.79 13.75
C LYS A 156 -5.38 8.02 14.71
N GLU A 157 -5.09 6.74 14.89
CA GLU A 157 -5.75 5.83 15.81
C GLU A 157 -4.72 5.21 16.77
N HIS A 158 -5.16 4.84 17.98
CA HIS A 158 -4.31 4.21 18.98
C HIS A 158 -4.78 2.79 19.25
N TYR A 159 -3.97 1.82 18.85
CA TYR A 159 -4.30 0.40 18.94
C TYR A 159 -3.36 -0.31 19.93
N LYS A 160 -3.92 -0.73 21.06
CA LYS A 160 -3.23 -1.35 22.20
C LYS A 160 -2.06 -0.48 22.71
N ASN A 161 -0.84 -0.67 22.17
CA ASN A 161 0.37 0.09 22.52
C ASN A 161 1.04 0.76 21.30
N LYS A 162 0.38 0.85 20.14
CA LYS A 162 0.93 1.37 18.87
C LYS A 162 0.02 2.44 18.27
N PHE A 163 0.62 3.44 17.63
CA PHE A 163 -0.12 4.41 16.80
C PHE A 163 -0.22 3.91 15.36
N ILE A 164 -1.44 3.93 14.84
CA ILE A 164 -1.81 3.57 13.47
C ILE A 164 -2.30 4.82 12.74
N TYR A 165 -1.98 4.91 11.45
CA TYR A 165 -2.33 6.04 10.59
C TYR A 165 -3.04 5.48 9.34
N THR A 166 -4.34 5.75 9.23
CA THR A 166 -5.19 5.29 8.13
C THR A 166 -5.35 6.43 7.11
N PRO A 167 -5.04 6.24 5.81
CA PRO A 167 -5.11 7.32 4.83
C PRO A 167 -6.56 7.74 4.62
N VAL A 168 -6.82 9.05 4.66
CA VAL A 168 -8.15 9.62 4.43
C VAL A 168 -8.20 10.14 3.00
N GLY A 169 -8.81 9.35 2.11
CA GLY A 169 -9.06 9.77 0.73
C GLY A 169 -9.95 11.01 0.69
N ARG A 170 -9.36 12.17 0.39
CA ARG A 170 -10.11 13.38 0.05
C ARG A 170 -10.82 13.18 -1.28
N LYS A 171 -12.07 13.63 -1.35
CA LYS A 171 -12.88 13.73 -2.58
C LYS A 171 -12.81 15.14 -3.13
#